data_AF-A0A1Y2F4L7-F1
#
_entry.id   AF-A0A1Y2F4L7-F1
#
_cell.length_a   1.000
_cell.length_b   1.000
_cell.length_c   1.000
_cell.angle_alpha   90.00
_cell.angle_beta   90.00
_cell.angle_gamma   90.00
#
_symmetry.space_group_name_H-M   'P 1'
#
loop_
_entity.id
_entity.type
_entity.pdbx_description
1 polymer ?
#
loop_
_entity_poly.entity_id
_entity_poly.type
_entity_poly.pdbx_seq_one_letter_code
_entity_poly.pdbx_strand_id
1 'polypeptide(L)'
;MNGYADTPDVSQLTLSRTTTPSSEFVVFVSNIIQGLWRNVEIGEVREKVSKNERQSFQTYVYRVMRRAKLSNAAIIIALNYINLLSKKRDKMPSLRIRTAECMATEEARIVVVSFILANKHFYDHAYRNKTWAKMTGIDKNVLYYCEKEALAALNYDLTVSPKQYSEWLKALEATSEVITEDIDSLNETITKQYKKSKKQQQPNGYPTFNEENMNAHKFEAVTLPRNFELAN
;
A
#
# COMPACT_ATOMS: atom_id res chain seq x y z
N MET A 1 -11.68 40.98 26.21
CA MET A 1 -11.59 40.56 24.80
C MET A 1 -10.86 39.23 24.78
N ASN A 2 -11.59 38.13 24.89
CA ASN A 2 -10.99 36.79 24.91
C ASN A 2 -10.82 36.30 23.47
N GLY A 3 -9.60 35.87 23.17
CA GLY A 3 -9.18 35.39 21.87
C GLY A 3 -9.98 34.18 21.42
N TYR A 4 -10.36 34.22 20.14
CA TYR A 4 -10.80 33.04 19.39
C TYR A 4 -9.72 31.97 19.51
N ALA A 5 -10.03 30.89 20.21
CA ALA A 5 -9.24 29.68 20.14
C ALA A 5 -9.30 29.18 18.69
N ASP A 6 -8.13 29.06 18.06
CA ASP A 6 -7.95 28.37 16.78
C ASP A 6 -8.59 26.98 16.88
N THR A 7 -9.76 26.82 16.29
CA THR A 7 -10.31 25.49 16.03
C THR A 7 -9.37 24.84 15.01
N PRO A 8 -8.78 23.67 15.30
CA PRO A 8 -7.93 22.98 14.34
C PRO A 8 -8.73 22.72 13.06
N ASP A 9 -8.21 23.16 11.92
CA ASP A 9 -8.80 22.84 10.63
C ASP A 9 -8.77 21.31 10.42
N VAL A 10 -9.91 20.68 10.67
CA VAL A 10 -10.11 19.22 10.61
C VAL A 10 -9.81 18.69 9.19
N SER A 11 -9.92 19.53 8.16
CA SER A 11 -9.59 19.14 6.79
C SER A 11 -8.10 18.76 6.63
N GLN A 12 -7.20 19.43 7.37
CA GLN A 12 -5.76 19.18 7.31
C GLN A 12 -5.34 17.90 8.08
N LEU A 13 -6.07 17.53 9.13
CA LEU A 13 -5.80 16.32 9.92
C LEU A 13 -6.17 15.04 9.16
N THR A 14 -7.21 15.08 8.32
CA THR A 14 -7.75 13.90 7.59
C THR A 14 -6.98 13.54 6.32
N LEU A 15 -6.12 14.43 5.81
CA LEU A 15 -5.35 14.23 4.58
C LEU A 15 -3.90 13.81 4.81
N SER A 16 -3.45 13.77 6.07
CA SER A 16 -2.08 13.34 6.40
C SER A 16 -1.79 11.94 5.84
N ARG A 17 -0.66 11.82 5.14
CA ARG A 17 -0.26 10.55 4.52
C ARG A 17 0.05 9.54 5.63
N THR A 18 -0.59 8.36 5.58
CA THR A 18 -0.25 7.28 6.53
C THR A 18 1.18 6.79 6.30
N THR A 19 1.88 6.50 7.40
CA THR A 19 3.24 5.94 7.36
C THR A 19 3.21 4.42 7.22
N THR A 20 2.30 3.74 7.94
CA THR A 20 2.03 2.30 7.84
C THR A 20 0.55 2.03 8.15
N PRO A 21 -0.18 1.31 7.29
CA PRO A 21 -1.57 0.93 7.58
C PRO A 21 -1.63 -0.16 8.66
N SER A 22 -2.63 -0.10 9.55
CA SER A 22 -2.86 -1.16 10.55
C SER A 22 -3.38 -2.44 9.86
N SER A 23 -3.14 -3.60 10.47
CA SER A 23 -3.58 -4.88 9.92
C SER A 23 -5.10 -5.01 9.93
N GLU A 24 -5.77 -4.50 10.98
CA GLU A 24 -7.24 -4.45 11.07
C GLU A 24 -7.82 -3.68 9.89
N PHE A 25 -7.26 -2.50 9.61
CA PHE A 25 -7.73 -1.67 8.50
C PHE A 25 -7.47 -2.31 7.14
N VAL A 26 -6.34 -3.01 6.97
CA VAL A 26 -6.05 -3.75 5.74
C VAL A 26 -7.03 -4.91 5.53
N VAL A 27 -7.30 -5.71 6.57
CA VAL A 27 -8.24 -6.83 6.50
C VAL A 27 -9.63 -6.31 6.16
N PHE A 28 -10.07 -5.25 6.86
CA PHE A 28 -11.32 -4.55 6.58
C PHE A 28 -11.40 -4.12 5.11
N VAL A 29 -10.44 -3.31 4.64
CA VAL A 29 -10.38 -2.83 3.25
C VAL A 29 -10.40 -3.99 2.25
N SER A 30 -9.65 -5.05 2.51
CA SER A 30 -9.55 -6.21 1.62
C SER A 30 -10.87 -6.96 1.49
N ASN A 31 -11.59 -7.18 2.60
CA ASN A 31 -12.87 -7.87 2.60
C ASN A 31 -13.94 -7.05 1.86
N ILE A 32 -13.99 -5.74 2.11
CA ILE A 32 -14.89 -4.82 1.39
C ILE A 32 -14.61 -4.87 -0.11
N ILE A 33 -13.35 -4.79 -0.55
CA ILE A 33 -13.00 -4.85 -1.97
C ILE A 33 -13.46 -6.16 -2.60
N GLN A 34 -13.19 -7.29 -1.95
CA GLN A 34 -13.57 -8.61 -2.47
C GLN A 34 -15.08 -8.75 -2.58
N GLY A 35 -15.84 -8.32 -1.58
CA GLY A 35 -17.30 -8.34 -1.63
C GLY A 35 -17.87 -7.44 -2.74
N LEU A 36 -17.44 -6.17 -2.76
CA LEU A 36 -17.89 -5.19 -3.76
C LEU A 36 -17.58 -5.63 -5.20
N TRP A 37 -16.37 -6.15 -5.44
CA TRP A 37 -15.93 -6.47 -6.80
C TRP A 37 -16.41 -7.83 -7.31
N ARG A 38 -16.62 -8.80 -6.40
CA ARG A 38 -17.18 -10.12 -6.76
C ARG A 38 -18.69 -10.14 -6.77
N ASN A 39 -19.34 -9.04 -6.40
CA ASN A 39 -20.80 -8.96 -6.18
C ASN A 39 -21.28 -10.05 -5.21
N VAL A 40 -20.51 -10.22 -4.14
CA VAL A 40 -20.76 -11.18 -3.05
C VAL A 40 -21.09 -10.36 -1.82
N GLU A 41 -22.12 -10.75 -1.07
CA GLU A 41 -22.39 -10.13 0.22
C GLU A 41 -21.15 -10.23 1.10
N ILE A 42 -20.77 -9.15 1.76
CA ILE A 42 -19.44 -9.08 2.39
C ILE A 42 -19.27 -10.15 3.50
N GLY A 43 -20.36 -10.55 4.17
CA GLY A 43 -20.37 -11.68 5.12
C GLY A 43 -20.09 -13.05 4.47
N GLU A 44 -20.44 -13.23 3.20
CA GLU A 44 -20.27 -14.49 2.46
C GLU A 44 -18.90 -14.63 1.78
N VAL A 45 -18.08 -13.56 1.76
CA VAL A 45 -16.74 -13.58 1.14
C VAL A 45 -15.88 -14.71 1.73
N ARG A 46 -16.03 -14.98 3.03
CA ARG A 46 -15.27 -16.04 3.72
C ARG A 46 -15.62 -17.45 3.24
N GLU A 47 -16.87 -17.68 2.88
CA GLU A 47 -17.37 -18.99 2.42
C GLU A 47 -17.00 -19.22 0.95
N LYS A 48 -17.05 -18.14 0.15
CA LYS A 48 -16.84 -18.20 -1.29
C LYS A 48 -15.39 -18.02 -1.73
N VAL A 49 -14.51 -17.51 -0.85
CA VAL A 49 -13.08 -17.28 -1.15
C VAL A 49 -12.21 -18.10 -0.22
N SER A 50 -11.31 -18.91 -0.80
CA SER A 50 -10.40 -19.76 -0.05
C SER A 50 -9.51 -18.93 0.91
N LYS A 51 -9.16 -19.51 2.07
CA LYS A 51 -8.31 -18.84 3.06
C LYS A 51 -6.99 -18.34 2.46
N ASN A 52 -6.34 -19.16 1.64
CA ASN A 52 -5.06 -18.81 1.01
C ASN A 52 -5.19 -17.61 0.06
N GLU A 53 -6.29 -17.53 -0.67
CA GLU A 53 -6.58 -16.43 -1.60
C GLU A 53 -6.87 -15.13 -0.86
N ARG A 54 -7.67 -15.18 0.23
CA ARG A 54 -7.91 -14.03 1.12
C ARG A 54 -6.60 -13.48 1.70
N GLN A 55 -5.76 -14.34 2.27
CA GLN A 55 -4.48 -13.95 2.86
C GLN A 55 -3.49 -13.38 1.83
N SER A 56 -3.43 -13.98 0.63
CA SER A 56 -2.59 -13.49 -0.45
C SER A 56 -3.04 -12.10 -0.93
N PHE A 57 -4.36 -11.89 -1.03
CA PHE A 57 -4.93 -10.60 -1.39
C PHE A 57 -4.73 -9.54 -0.31
N GLN A 58 -4.94 -9.86 0.97
CA GLN A 58 -4.65 -8.96 2.10
C GLN A 58 -3.18 -8.53 2.10
N THR A 59 -2.26 -9.45 1.83
CA THR A 59 -0.84 -9.14 1.70
C THR A 59 -0.56 -8.20 0.53
N TYR A 60 -1.24 -8.39 -0.61
CA TYR A 60 -1.17 -7.49 -1.75
C TYR A 60 -1.69 -6.09 -1.40
N VAL A 61 -2.88 -5.99 -0.83
CA VAL A 61 -3.52 -4.72 -0.42
C VAL A 61 -2.63 -3.97 0.58
N TYR A 62 -2.09 -4.65 1.61
CA TYR A 62 -1.10 -4.08 2.53
C TYR A 62 0.08 -3.46 1.79
N ARG A 63 0.67 -4.19 0.85
CA ARG A 63 1.85 -3.74 0.09
C ARG A 63 1.55 -2.51 -0.76
N VAL A 64 0.34 -2.40 -1.31
CA VAL A 64 -0.10 -1.25 -2.09
C VAL A 64 -0.36 -0.07 -1.16
N MET A 65 -1.18 -0.22 -0.11
CA MET A 65 -1.50 0.83 0.86
C MET A 65 -0.23 1.44 1.48
N ARG A 66 0.72 0.60 1.92
CA ARG A 66 2.00 1.04 2.50
C ARG A 66 2.84 1.90 1.56
N ARG A 67 2.81 1.62 0.25
CA ARG A 67 3.58 2.38 -0.77
C ARG A 67 2.83 3.61 -1.26
N ALA A 68 1.51 3.51 -1.36
CA ALA A 68 0.63 4.59 -1.79
C ALA A 68 0.62 5.74 -0.77
N LYS A 69 0.76 5.43 0.53
CA LYS A 69 0.75 6.41 1.62
C LYS A 69 -0.45 7.36 1.53
N LEU A 70 -1.63 6.78 1.28
CA LEU A 70 -2.91 7.51 1.30
C LEU A 70 -3.39 7.60 2.74
N SER A 71 -4.14 8.64 3.06
CA SER A 71 -4.85 8.73 4.34
C SER A 71 -5.98 7.70 4.40
N ASN A 72 -6.43 7.35 5.60
CA ASN A 72 -7.55 6.43 5.75
C ASN A 72 -8.80 6.97 5.05
N ALA A 73 -9.06 8.28 5.17
CA ALA A 73 -10.18 8.94 4.48
C ALA A 73 -10.09 8.79 2.96
N ALA A 74 -8.92 9.01 2.36
CA ALA A 74 -8.70 8.81 0.94
C ALA A 74 -8.92 7.34 0.51
N ILE A 75 -8.58 6.38 1.36
CA ILE A 75 -8.83 4.95 1.12
C ILE A 75 -10.32 4.61 1.21
N ILE A 76 -11.04 5.16 2.19
CA ILE A 76 -12.50 5.00 2.30
C ILE A 76 -13.21 5.55 1.05
N ILE A 77 -12.78 6.69 0.55
CA ILE A 77 -13.29 7.25 -0.72
C ILE A 77 -12.93 6.36 -1.90
N ALA A 78 -11.72 5.79 -1.94
CA ALA A 78 -11.35 4.83 -2.96
C ALA A 78 -12.26 3.59 -2.95
N LEU A 79 -12.68 3.10 -1.77
CA LEU A 79 -13.67 2.03 -1.67
C LEU A 79 -15.03 2.44 -2.27
N ASN A 80 -15.45 3.69 -2.09
CA ASN A 80 -16.65 4.21 -2.75
C ASN A 80 -16.50 4.18 -4.27
N TYR A 81 -15.34 4.55 -4.81
CA TYR A 81 -15.08 4.44 -6.25
C TYR A 81 -15.20 2.98 -6.72
N ILE A 82 -14.68 2.00 -5.97
CA ILE A 82 -14.82 0.58 -6.29
C ILE A 82 -16.30 0.17 -6.32
N ASN A 83 -17.11 0.60 -5.34
CA ASN A 83 -18.56 0.34 -5.30
C ASN A 83 -19.31 0.94 -6.50
N LEU A 84 -18.91 2.13 -6.95
CA LEU A 84 -19.52 2.76 -8.14
C LEU A 84 -19.07 2.07 -9.44
N LEU A 85 -17.80 1.68 -9.51
CA LEU A 85 -17.21 1.03 -10.69
C LEU A 85 -17.62 -0.43 -10.83
N SER A 86 -17.88 -1.15 -9.73
CA SER A 86 -18.37 -2.54 -9.77
C SER A 86 -19.72 -2.63 -10.50
N LYS A 87 -20.57 -1.62 -10.33
CA LYS A 87 -21.85 -1.46 -11.03
C LYS A 87 -21.71 -1.09 -12.52
N LYS A 88 -20.51 -0.75 -12.97
CA LYS A 88 -20.18 -0.29 -14.33
C LYS A 88 -19.01 -1.09 -14.91
N ARG A 89 -18.87 -2.35 -14.50
CA ARG A 89 -17.73 -3.21 -14.87
C ARG A 89 -17.63 -3.45 -16.38
N ASP A 90 -18.75 -3.42 -17.09
CA ASP A 90 -18.84 -3.47 -18.55
C ASP A 90 -18.13 -2.30 -19.24
N LYS A 91 -18.05 -1.14 -18.58
CA LYS A 91 -17.37 0.06 -19.08
C LYS A 91 -15.86 0.07 -18.82
N MET A 92 -15.32 -0.98 -18.24
CA MET A 92 -13.89 -1.11 -17.88
C MET A 92 -13.23 -2.34 -18.53
N PRO A 93 -13.18 -2.43 -19.87
CA PRO A 93 -12.59 -3.58 -20.54
C PRO A 93 -11.10 -3.77 -20.22
N SER A 94 -10.35 -2.71 -19.94
CA SER A 94 -8.91 -2.81 -19.67
C SER A 94 -8.60 -3.56 -18.37
N LEU A 95 -9.55 -3.64 -17.43
CA LEU A 95 -9.40 -4.45 -16.22
C LEU A 95 -9.35 -5.95 -16.50
N ARG A 96 -9.84 -6.41 -17.66
CA ARG A 96 -9.90 -7.83 -18.02
C ARG A 96 -8.70 -8.30 -18.85
N ILE A 97 -7.82 -7.37 -19.24
CA ILE A 97 -6.63 -7.68 -20.01
C ILE A 97 -5.76 -8.66 -19.21
N ARG A 98 -5.51 -9.83 -19.80
CA ARG A 98 -4.52 -10.79 -19.32
C ARG A 98 -3.39 -10.78 -20.35
N THR A 99 -2.20 -10.34 -19.93
CA THR A 99 -0.98 -10.49 -20.74
C THR A 99 0.01 -11.34 -19.97
N ALA A 100 0.94 -12.00 -20.67
CA ALA A 100 2.02 -12.76 -20.02
C ALA A 100 2.83 -11.88 -19.04
N GLU A 101 2.88 -10.58 -19.30
CA GLU A 101 3.55 -9.56 -18.50
C GLU A 101 2.69 -9.01 -17.35
N CYS A 102 1.35 -9.12 -17.44
CA CYS A 102 0.42 -8.60 -16.44
C CYS A 102 -0.16 -9.75 -15.61
N MET A 103 0.59 -10.15 -14.58
CA MET A 103 0.19 -11.20 -13.63
C MET A 103 -0.88 -10.75 -12.61
N ALA A 104 -1.28 -9.48 -12.62
CA ALA A 104 -2.27 -8.98 -11.68
C ALA A 104 -3.68 -9.51 -12.02
N THR A 105 -4.44 -9.88 -11.01
CA THR A 105 -5.85 -10.22 -11.14
C THR A 105 -6.69 -8.96 -11.44
N GLU A 106 -7.92 -9.13 -11.91
CA GLU A 106 -8.84 -8.01 -12.18
C GLU A 106 -9.11 -7.18 -10.92
N GLU A 107 -9.31 -7.85 -9.78
CA GLU A 107 -9.44 -7.28 -8.44
C GLU A 107 -8.18 -6.47 -8.03
N ALA A 108 -6.97 -6.94 -8.35
CA ALA A 108 -5.75 -6.19 -8.06
C ALA A 108 -5.69 -4.89 -8.88
N ARG A 109 -6.12 -4.93 -10.14
CA ARG A 109 -6.16 -3.74 -11.00
C ARG A 109 -7.17 -2.70 -10.50
N ILE A 110 -8.39 -3.09 -10.14
CA ILE A 110 -9.39 -2.12 -9.67
C ILE A 110 -8.95 -1.44 -8.37
N VAL A 111 -8.28 -2.15 -7.45
CA VAL A 111 -7.71 -1.54 -6.23
C VAL A 111 -6.74 -0.43 -6.58
N VAL A 112 -5.78 -0.73 -7.46
CA VAL A 112 -4.75 0.24 -7.85
C VAL A 112 -5.35 1.43 -8.58
N VAL A 113 -6.29 1.20 -9.49
CA VAL A 113 -6.97 2.27 -10.24
C VAL A 113 -7.74 3.17 -9.30
N SER A 114 -8.50 2.61 -8.35
CA SER A 114 -9.26 3.40 -7.39
C SER A 114 -8.36 4.20 -6.46
N PHE A 115 -7.20 3.65 -6.09
CA PHE A 115 -6.18 4.37 -5.30
C PHE A 115 -5.47 5.45 -6.12
N ILE A 116 -5.26 5.26 -7.43
CA ILE A 116 -4.77 6.30 -8.34
C ILE A 116 -5.74 7.48 -8.35
N LEU A 117 -7.04 7.22 -8.52
CA LEU A 117 -8.07 8.25 -8.53
C LEU A 117 -8.10 9.02 -7.21
N ALA A 118 -8.10 8.33 -6.06
CA ALA A 118 -8.06 8.99 -4.76
C ALA A 118 -6.76 9.80 -4.56
N ASN A 119 -5.60 9.27 -4.96
CA ASN A 119 -4.34 10.02 -4.84
C ASN A 119 -4.36 11.30 -5.69
N LYS A 120 -4.93 11.23 -6.90
CA LYS A 120 -5.04 12.40 -7.80
C LYS A 120 -6.10 13.39 -7.36
N HIS A 121 -7.14 12.93 -6.67
CA HIS A 121 -8.21 13.79 -6.18
C HIS A 121 -7.81 14.58 -4.93
N PHE A 122 -7.09 13.94 -4.01
CA PHE A 122 -6.82 14.51 -2.68
C PHE A 122 -5.43 15.11 -2.47
N TYR A 123 -4.48 14.90 -3.39
CA TYR A 123 -3.09 15.32 -3.20
C TYR A 123 -2.53 16.10 -4.39
N ASP A 124 -1.95 17.27 -4.11
CA ASP A 124 -1.31 18.13 -5.12
C ASP A 124 -0.13 17.45 -5.84
N HIS A 125 0.56 16.55 -5.13
CA HIS A 125 1.70 15.79 -5.64
C HIS A 125 1.33 14.31 -5.79
N ALA A 126 0.32 14.05 -6.60
CA ALA A 126 -0.11 12.70 -6.92
C ALA A 126 0.94 11.93 -7.74
N TYR A 127 1.05 10.63 -7.49
CA TYR A 127 1.96 9.76 -8.23
C TYR A 127 1.47 9.55 -9.67
N ARG A 128 2.40 9.61 -10.62
CA ARG A 128 2.15 9.28 -12.03
C ARG A 128 1.99 7.76 -12.22
N ASN A 129 1.35 7.33 -13.29
CA ASN A 129 1.11 5.90 -13.57
C ASN A 129 2.40 5.07 -13.67
N LYS A 130 3.53 5.68 -14.11
CA LYS A 130 4.85 5.02 -14.09
C LYS A 130 5.28 4.62 -12.67
N THR A 131 4.99 5.45 -11.68
CA THR A 131 5.30 5.18 -10.27
C THR A 131 4.43 4.04 -9.75
N TRP A 132 3.12 4.08 -10.03
CA TRP A 132 2.19 3.02 -9.67
C TRP A 132 2.58 1.68 -10.31
N ALA A 133 2.92 1.67 -11.60
CA ALA A 133 3.39 0.49 -12.30
C ALA A 133 4.62 -0.12 -11.61
N LYS A 134 5.61 0.70 -11.21
CA LYS A 134 6.79 0.24 -10.47
C LYS A 134 6.44 -0.32 -9.08
N MET A 135 5.43 0.25 -8.41
CA MET A 135 5.03 -0.18 -7.07
C MET A 135 4.22 -1.48 -7.06
N THR A 136 3.41 -1.70 -8.10
CA THR A 136 2.43 -2.79 -8.14
C THR A 136 2.82 -3.92 -9.09
N GLY A 137 3.73 -3.67 -10.03
CA GLY A 137 4.09 -4.60 -11.11
C GLY A 137 3.06 -4.65 -12.24
N ILE A 138 2.03 -3.81 -12.22
CA ILE A 138 1.04 -3.72 -13.31
C ILE A 138 1.63 -2.86 -14.42
N ASP A 139 1.45 -3.29 -15.68
CA ASP A 139 1.88 -2.50 -16.83
C ASP A 139 1.32 -1.07 -16.80
N LYS A 140 2.17 -0.10 -17.17
CA LYS A 140 1.84 1.32 -17.14
C LYS A 140 0.71 1.66 -18.10
N ASN A 141 0.68 1.05 -19.28
CA ASN A 141 -0.35 1.33 -20.28
C ASN A 141 -1.69 0.73 -19.84
N VAL A 142 -1.68 -0.46 -19.24
CA VAL A 142 -2.89 -1.03 -18.61
C VAL A 142 -3.44 -0.07 -17.54
N LEU A 143 -2.59 0.42 -16.62
CA LEU A 143 -3.04 1.40 -15.61
C LEU A 143 -3.57 2.69 -16.24
N TYR A 144 -2.93 3.17 -17.31
CA TYR A 144 -3.38 4.36 -18.03
C TYR A 144 -4.78 4.19 -18.64
N TYR A 145 -5.04 3.08 -19.34
CA TYR A 145 -6.36 2.84 -19.92
C TYR A 145 -7.41 2.58 -18.86
N CYS A 146 -7.11 1.78 -17.84
CA CYS A 146 -8.04 1.55 -16.73
C CYS A 146 -8.39 2.85 -16.00
N GLU A 147 -7.43 3.75 -15.79
CA GLU A 147 -7.70 5.07 -15.21
C GLU A 147 -8.63 5.90 -16.10
N LYS A 148 -8.34 5.97 -17.40
CA LYS A 148 -9.15 6.71 -18.37
C LYS A 148 -10.60 6.18 -18.41
N GLU A 149 -10.75 4.86 -18.45
CA GLU A 149 -12.05 4.18 -18.41
C GLU A 149 -12.80 4.44 -17.10
N ALA A 150 -12.10 4.38 -15.96
CA ALA A 150 -12.71 4.65 -14.66
C ALA A 150 -13.23 6.09 -14.56
N LEU A 151 -12.44 7.08 -14.99
CA LEU A 151 -12.87 8.48 -15.03
C LEU A 151 -14.09 8.66 -15.93
N ALA A 152 -14.07 8.08 -17.13
CA ALA A 152 -15.21 8.13 -18.04
C ALA A 152 -16.46 7.46 -17.43
N ALA A 153 -16.30 6.30 -16.78
CA ALA A 153 -17.39 5.60 -16.10
C ALA A 153 -17.97 6.40 -14.93
N LEU A 154 -17.15 7.22 -14.27
CA LEU A 154 -17.56 8.14 -13.19
C LEU A 154 -17.98 9.53 -13.71
N ASN A 155 -18.08 9.72 -15.02
CA ASN A 155 -18.38 11.03 -15.64
C ASN A 155 -17.44 12.15 -15.18
N TYR A 156 -16.17 11.81 -14.88
CA TYR A 156 -15.15 12.71 -14.35
C TYR A 156 -15.51 13.39 -13.02
N ASP A 157 -16.57 12.94 -12.36
CA ASP A 157 -16.97 13.42 -11.05
C ASP A 157 -16.44 12.48 -9.97
N LEU A 158 -15.40 12.95 -9.29
CA LEU A 158 -14.80 12.26 -8.13
C LEU A 158 -15.28 12.88 -6.81
N THR A 159 -16.15 13.90 -6.87
CA THR A 159 -16.57 14.59 -5.66
C THR A 159 -17.47 13.70 -4.82
N VAL A 160 -17.27 13.78 -3.50
CA VAL A 160 -18.12 13.11 -2.52
C VAL A 160 -18.53 14.15 -1.50
N SER A 161 -19.80 14.49 -1.48
CA SER A 161 -20.33 15.44 -0.49
C SER A 161 -20.20 14.88 0.93
N PRO A 162 -20.15 15.73 1.97
CA PRO A 162 -20.10 15.28 3.37
C PRO A 162 -21.24 14.32 3.74
N LYS A 163 -22.43 14.54 3.17
CA LYS A 163 -23.59 13.66 3.35
C LYS A 163 -23.34 12.27 2.75
N GLN A 164 -22.92 12.21 1.48
CA GLN A 164 -22.59 10.95 0.81
C GLN A 164 -21.46 10.20 1.53
N TYR A 165 -20.45 10.93 2.03
CA TYR A 165 -19.37 10.34 2.80
C TYR A 165 -19.87 9.73 4.12
N SER A 166 -20.73 10.43 4.85
CA SER A 166 -21.32 9.90 6.09
C SER A 166 -22.21 8.68 5.84
N GLU A 167 -23.03 8.71 4.79
CA GLU A 167 -23.86 7.57 4.39
C GLU A 167 -22.99 6.37 3.98
N TRP A 168 -21.90 6.62 3.26
CA TRP A 168 -20.96 5.58 2.87
C TRP A 168 -20.24 4.98 4.07
N LEU A 169 -19.79 5.79 5.03
CA LEU A 169 -19.20 5.29 6.28
C LEU A 169 -20.17 4.39 7.05
N LYS A 170 -21.44 4.80 7.19
CA LYS A 170 -22.46 3.98 7.85
C LYS A 170 -22.69 2.65 7.13
N ALA A 171 -22.72 2.66 5.80
CA ALA A 171 -22.84 1.44 5.01
C ALA A 171 -21.64 0.50 5.24
N LEU A 172 -20.43 1.06 5.29
CA LEU A 172 -19.21 0.31 5.57
C LEU A 172 -19.17 -0.26 6.99
N GLU A 173 -19.59 0.50 8.00
CA GLU A 173 -19.71 0.08 9.41
C GLU A 173 -20.74 -1.03 9.58
N ALA A 174 -21.90 -0.92 8.91
CA ALA A 174 -22.91 -1.99 8.92
C ALA A 174 -22.38 -3.31 8.32
N THR A 175 -21.29 -3.22 7.56
CA THR A 175 -20.69 -4.35 6.86
C THR A 175 -19.40 -4.84 7.52
N SER A 176 -19.03 -4.29 8.68
CA SER A 176 -17.69 -4.40 9.27
C SER A 176 -17.46 -5.63 10.17
N GLU A 177 -17.75 -6.84 9.70
CA GLU A 177 -17.24 -8.03 10.37
C GLU A 177 -15.75 -8.22 10.04
N VAL A 178 -14.89 -7.63 10.86
CA VAL A 178 -13.43 -7.82 10.79
C VAL A 178 -13.06 -9.10 11.54
N ILE A 179 -12.36 -10.01 10.87
CA ILE A 179 -12.05 -11.35 11.39
C ILE A 179 -10.66 -11.37 12.03
N THR A 180 -10.58 -11.70 13.32
CA THR A 180 -9.32 -11.77 14.10
C THR A 180 -8.29 -12.74 13.51
N GLU A 181 -8.70 -13.90 13.01
CA GLU A 181 -7.79 -14.90 12.41
C GLU A 181 -7.00 -14.35 11.20
N ASP A 182 -7.63 -13.50 10.39
CA ASP A 182 -6.99 -12.88 9.23
C ASP A 182 -6.00 -11.79 9.67
N ILE A 183 -6.32 -11.06 10.75
CA ILE A 183 -5.43 -10.07 11.36
C ILE A 183 -4.13 -10.73 11.84
N ASP A 184 -4.25 -11.83 12.59
CA ASP A 184 -3.10 -12.57 13.10
C ASP A 184 -2.22 -13.12 11.97
N SER A 185 -2.86 -13.72 10.97
CA SER A 185 -2.18 -14.27 9.78
C SER A 185 -1.41 -13.18 9.02
N LEU A 186 -2.00 -11.99 8.88
CA LEU A 186 -1.37 -10.84 8.21
C LEU A 186 -0.19 -10.30 9.06
N ASN A 187 -0.37 -10.17 10.38
CA ASN A 187 0.68 -9.73 11.30
C ASN A 187 1.91 -10.65 11.25
N GLU A 188 1.69 -11.98 11.22
CA GLU A 188 2.77 -12.95 11.02
C GLU A 188 3.49 -12.74 9.69
N THR A 189 2.74 -12.56 8.60
CA THR A 189 3.30 -12.39 7.26
C THR A 189 4.14 -11.11 7.16
N ILE A 190 3.63 -9.99 7.68
CA ILE A 190 4.35 -8.72 7.75
C ILE A 190 5.65 -8.89 8.56
N THR A 191 5.58 -9.57 9.70
CA THR A 191 6.74 -9.83 10.57
C THR A 191 7.80 -10.68 9.87
N LYS A 192 7.39 -11.75 9.17
CA LYS A 192 8.29 -12.61 8.38
C LYS A 192 8.97 -11.81 7.25
N GLN A 193 8.24 -10.96 6.54
CA GLN A 193 8.80 -10.08 5.49
C GLN A 193 9.80 -9.06 6.04
N TYR A 194 9.53 -8.48 7.21
CA TYR A 194 10.45 -7.56 7.89
C TYR A 194 11.76 -8.26 8.33
N LYS A 195 11.66 -9.45 8.93
CA LYS A 195 12.84 -10.25 9.32
C LYS A 195 13.70 -10.66 8.12
N LYS A 196 13.07 -11.01 6.98
CA LYS A 196 13.78 -11.36 5.74
C LYS A 196 14.53 -10.17 5.12
N SER A 197 13.92 -8.98 5.12
CA SER A 197 14.55 -7.76 4.61
C SER A 197 15.72 -7.28 5.48
N LYS A 198 15.67 -7.48 6.80
CA LYS A 198 16.84 -7.23 7.69
C LYS A 198 17.99 -8.22 7.50
N LYS A 199 17.72 -9.50 7.26
CA LYS A 199 18.77 -10.50 6.97
C LYS A 199 19.51 -10.25 5.64
N GLN A 200 18.90 -9.55 4.69
CA GLN A 200 19.54 -9.15 3.43
C GLN A 200 20.34 -7.84 3.51
N GLN A 201 20.37 -7.17 4.68
CA GLN A 201 21.12 -5.93 4.94
C GLN A 201 22.29 -6.11 5.93
N GLN A 202 22.84 -7.33 6.08
CA GLN A 202 24.18 -7.47 6.64
C GLN A 202 25.22 -7.16 5.53
N PRO A 203 26.21 -6.29 5.78
CA PRO A 203 27.24 -5.99 4.79
C PRO A 203 28.12 -7.22 4.54
N ASN A 204 28.58 -7.36 3.30
CA ASN A 204 29.66 -8.28 2.93
C ASN A 204 30.82 -8.14 3.93
N GLY A 205 31.41 -9.30 4.27
CA GLY A 205 32.15 -9.50 5.50
C GLY A 205 33.34 -8.59 5.74
N TYR A 206 33.53 -8.28 7.02
CA TYR A 206 34.85 -8.11 7.60
C TYR A 206 35.17 -9.38 8.39
N PRO A 207 36.40 -9.94 8.30
CA PRO A 207 36.74 -11.12 9.08
C PRO A 207 36.75 -10.74 10.56
N THR A 208 36.06 -11.54 11.36
CA THR A 208 36.04 -11.44 12.82
C THR A 208 37.44 -11.70 13.36
N PHE A 209 38.00 -10.73 14.10
CA PHE A 209 39.18 -10.94 14.93
C PHE A 209 38.81 -11.93 16.05
N ASN A 210 39.46 -13.07 16.08
CA ASN A 210 39.40 -14.01 17.22
C ASN A 210 40.38 -13.54 18.29
N GLU A 211 39.87 -13.35 19.50
CA GLU A 211 40.57 -12.88 20.69
C GLU A 211 41.33 -14.00 21.45
N GLU A 212 41.82 -15.00 20.74
CA GLU A 212 42.59 -16.10 21.35
C GLU A 212 43.95 -16.27 20.66
N ASN A 213 44.89 -15.42 21.08
CA ASN A 213 46.30 -15.79 21.24
C ASN A 213 47.07 -14.63 21.89
N MET A 214 46.78 -14.37 23.17
CA MET A 214 47.79 -13.78 24.06
C MET A 214 48.81 -14.87 24.40
N ASN A 215 49.91 -14.93 23.64
CA ASN A 215 51.29 -14.91 24.16
C ASN A 215 52.30 -15.36 23.10
N ALA A 216 53.49 -14.75 23.21
CA ALA A 216 54.74 -15.08 22.52
C ALA A 216 54.86 -14.59 21.06
N HIS A 217 55.34 -13.35 20.86
CA HIS A 217 56.78 -13.10 20.77
C HIS A 217 57.08 -11.60 20.53
N LYS A 218 58.04 -11.11 21.31
CA LYS A 218 58.85 -9.87 21.23
C LYS A 218 58.66 -8.96 20.00
N PHE A 219 58.48 -7.68 20.31
CA PHE A 219 58.75 -6.53 19.46
C PHE A 219 60.11 -6.65 18.74
N GLU A 220 60.09 -6.69 17.42
CA GLU A 220 61.16 -6.14 16.59
C GLU A 220 60.68 -4.81 15.99
N ALA A 221 61.43 -3.75 16.28
CA ALA A 221 61.22 -2.43 15.73
C ALA A 221 61.68 -2.41 14.26
N VAL A 222 60.78 -2.09 13.33
CA VAL A 222 61.18 -1.67 11.98
C VAL A 222 60.39 -0.42 11.59
N THR A 223 61.17 0.60 11.27
CA THR A 223 60.87 2.00 11.02
C THR A 223 59.92 2.26 9.84
N LEU A 224 59.09 3.30 9.98
CA LEU A 224 58.24 3.89 8.93
C LEU A 224 59.07 4.42 7.75
N PRO A 225 58.71 4.13 6.49
CA PRO A 225 59.27 4.83 5.35
C PRO A 225 58.68 6.25 5.24
N ARG A 226 59.62 7.18 5.29
CA ARG A 226 59.55 8.61 5.04
C ARG A 226 59.36 8.82 3.52
N ASN A 227 58.42 9.71 3.12
CA ASN A 227 58.43 10.58 1.92
C ASN A 227 57.03 10.75 1.29
N PHE A 228 56.32 11.80 1.70
CA PHE A 228 55.50 12.59 0.78
C PHE A 228 56.12 13.99 0.79
N GLU A 229 56.92 14.29 -0.23
CA GLU A 229 57.39 15.64 -0.51
C GLU A 229 56.19 16.49 -0.95
N LEU A 230 55.98 17.59 -0.23
CA LEU A 230 55.25 18.74 -0.73
C LEU A 230 56.21 19.54 -1.62
N ALA A 231 55.83 19.78 -2.87
CA ALA A 231 56.41 20.85 -3.66
C ALA A 231 55.28 21.73 -4.19
N ASN A 232 55.29 22.95 -3.65
CA ASN A 232 54.61 24.21 -3.96
C ASN A 232 53.92 24.36 -5.32
#